data_AF-A0A2E0SGK3-F1
#
_entry.id   AF-A0A2E0SGK3-F1
#
_cell.length_a   1.000
_cell.length_b   1.000
_cell.length_c   1.000
_cell.angle_alpha   90.00
_cell.angle_beta   90.00
_cell.angle_gamma   90.00
#
_symmetry.space_group_name_H-M   'P 1'
#
loop_
_entity.id
_entity.type
_entity.pdbx_description
1 polymer ?
#
loop_
_entity_poly.entity_id
_entity_poly.type
_entity_poly.pdbx_seq_one_letter_code
_entity_poly.pdbx_strand_id
1 'polypeptide(L)'
;MLNNPWAELPAVAPHVLPMDQEIVEQFNNHRSTLETFKLQTHLYPEPFIGDPDSPVYLLSLNPGYSSGDDLWHRRPDFAKTLLENLRHEVEGFPFYFFNPQFSESPGAGWWRRKSRWLQDEIGAEALSRKLFWVELFPYHSNNFKPIPKSISSDGLVPSVAYGMNLVREAMTDGKLIVAMRSWSHWKRQIPELESYPNLIRLRSPQNVALSPNNVIGYEKLVRVLKK
;
A
#
# COMPACT_ATOMS: atom_id res chain seq x y z
N MET A 1 -16.51 7.96 -10.01
CA MET A 1 -15.13 7.90 -9.48
C MET A 1 -14.97 8.97 -8.43
N LEU A 2 -14.44 8.60 -7.26
CA LEU A 2 -14.06 9.57 -6.23
C LEU A 2 -12.87 10.41 -6.74
N ASN A 3 -12.86 11.72 -6.49
CA ASN A 3 -11.70 12.54 -6.80
C ASN A 3 -10.49 12.05 -5.99
N ASN A 4 -9.32 11.95 -6.64
CA ASN A 4 -8.09 11.51 -5.98
C ASN A 4 -7.56 12.62 -5.05
N PRO A 5 -7.63 12.47 -3.70
CA PRO A 5 -7.19 13.50 -2.78
C PRO A 5 -5.66 13.66 -2.75
N TRP A 6 -4.91 12.63 -3.18
CA TRP A 6 -3.45 12.63 -3.11
C TRP A 6 -2.79 13.63 -4.06
N ALA A 7 -3.54 14.16 -5.03
CA ALA A 7 -3.12 15.27 -5.87
C ALA A 7 -2.92 16.58 -5.07
N GLU A 8 -3.55 16.71 -3.90
CA GLU A 8 -3.49 17.87 -3.01
C GLU A 8 -2.42 17.74 -1.91
N LEU A 9 -1.55 16.73 -2.00
CA LEU A 9 -0.50 16.52 -1.00
C LEU A 9 0.46 17.72 -0.95
N PRO A 10 0.78 18.26 0.25
CA PRO A 10 1.74 19.34 0.39
C PRO A 10 3.12 18.98 -0.18
N ALA A 11 3.67 19.89 -0.99
CA ALA A 11 4.98 19.73 -1.61
C ALA A 11 6.14 19.79 -0.61
N VAL A 12 5.93 20.41 0.57
CA VAL A 12 6.90 20.55 1.65
C VAL A 12 6.35 19.85 2.89
N ALA A 13 7.23 19.21 3.66
CA ALA A 13 6.86 18.55 4.90
C ALA A 13 6.19 19.54 5.89
N PRO A 14 5.20 19.10 6.69
CA PRO A 14 4.70 17.73 6.79
C PRO A 14 3.90 17.30 5.56
N HIS A 15 4.20 16.13 5.01
CA HIS A 15 3.52 15.52 3.86
C HIS A 15 2.23 14.82 4.31
N VAL A 16 1.29 15.62 4.83
CA VAL A 16 -0.01 15.15 5.33
C VAL A 16 -1.09 15.87 4.55
N LEU A 17 -2.10 15.14 4.08
CA LEU A 17 -3.22 15.77 3.39
C LEU A 17 -3.96 16.71 4.35
N PRO A 18 -4.44 17.88 3.87
CA PRO A 18 -5.21 18.81 4.72
C PRO A 18 -6.38 18.15 5.45
N MET A 19 -7.06 17.21 4.79
CA MET A 19 -8.19 16.47 5.37
C MET A 19 -7.81 15.48 6.48
N ASP A 20 -6.54 15.06 6.54
CA ASP A 20 -6.03 14.13 7.54
C ASP A 20 -5.31 14.86 8.69
N GLN A 21 -4.96 16.13 8.50
CA GLN A 21 -4.01 16.87 9.33
C GLN A 21 -4.39 16.87 10.80
N GLU A 22 -5.62 17.26 11.13
CA GLU A 22 -6.09 17.33 12.51
C GLU A 22 -5.99 15.98 13.22
N ILE A 23 -6.41 14.90 12.55
CA ILE A 23 -6.39 13.54 13.11
C ILE A 23 -4.95 13.06 13.31
N VAL A 24 -4.07 13.30 12.34
CA VAL A 24 -2.64 12.92 12.41
C VAL A 24 -1.93 13.66 13.54
N GLU A 25 -2.16 14.97 13.67
CA GLU A 25 -1.59 15.79 14.74
C GLU A 25 -2.10 15.35 16.12
N GLN A 26 -3.41 15.14 16.26
CA GLN A 26 -3.99 14.64 17.51
C GLN A 26 -3.41 13.26 17.88
N PHE A 27 -3.26 12.35 16.91
CA PHE A 27 -2.73 11.02 17.15
C PHE A 27 -1.25 11.05 17.58
N ASN A 28 -0.41 11.82 16.88
CA ASN A 28 1.02 11.93 17.19
C ASN A 28 1.28 12.62 18.54
N ASN A 29 0.42 13.55 18.94
CA ASN A 29 0.49 14.23 20.23
C ASN A 29 -0.27 13.53 21.36
N HIS A 30 -1.00 12.44 21.06
CA HIS A 30 -1.78 11.73 22.06
C HIS A 30 -0.87 11.06 23.09
N ARG A 31 -1.18 11.25 24.39
CA ARG A 31 -0.35 10.79 25.52
C ARG A 31 0.02 9.30 25.51
N SER A 32 -0.79 8.46 24.84
CA SER A 32 -0.56 7.01 24.76
C SER A 32 0.18 6.57 23.48
N THR A 33 0.57 7.52 22.63
CA THR A 33 1.32 7.27 21.41
C THR A 33 2.81 7.29 21.71
N LEU A 34 3.42 6.11 21.75
CA LEU A 34 4.87 5.95 21.84
C LEU A 34 5.52 6.32 20.51
N GLU A 35 6.81 6.69 20.53
CA GLU A 35 7.58 7.04 19.33
C GLU A 35 7.45 6.01 18.20
N THR A 36 7.48 4.71 18.55
CA THR A 36 7.37 3.62 17.56
C THR A 36 6.02 3.56 16.84
N PHE A 37 4.99 4.20 17.39
CA PHE A 37 3.66 4.29 16.80
C PHE A 37 3.42 5.62 16.09
N LYS A 38 4.29 6.63 16.25
CA LYS A 38 4.10 7.93 15.62
C LYS A 38 4.19 7.81 14.11
N LEU A 39 3.31 8.57 13.45
CA LEU A 39 3.27 8.70 12.01
C LEU A 39 4.42 9.61 11.54
N GLN A 40 5.20 9.14 10.58
CA GLN A 40 6.38 9.83 10.06
C GLN A 40 5.98 10.85 8.99
N THR A 41 5.56 12.04 9.41
CA THR A 41 5.01 13.07 8.50
C THR A 41 6.06 13.78 7.65
N HIS A 42 7.35 13.55 7.91
CA HIS A 42 8.44 14.03 7.06
C HIS A 42 8.70 13.13 5.85
N LEU A 43 8.13 11.92 5.81
CA LEU A 43 8.13 11.04 4.65
C LEU A 43 6.84 11.24 3.86
N TYR A 44 6.95 11.15 2.53
CA TYR A 44 5.75 11.05 1.69
C TYR A 44 4.92 9.79 2.03
N PRO A 45 3.59 9.89 2.06
CA PRO A 45 2.69 8.75 2.28
C PRO A 45 2.71 7.77 1.08
N GLU A 46 2.41 6.50 1.36
CA GLU A 46 2.32 5.42 0.37
C GLU A 46 0.96 4.69 0.51
N PRO A 47 -0.16 5.34 0.16
CA PRO A 47 -1.51 4.76 0.22
C PRO A 47 -1.68 3.57 -0.74
N PHE A 48 -1.00 3.63 -1.88
CA PHE A 48 -1.02 2.60 -2.91
C PHE A 48 0.21 2.73 -3.80
N ILE A 49 0.55 1.67 -4.53
CA ILE A 49 1.65 1.62 -5.49
C ILE A 49 1.23 0.78 -6.70
N GLY A 50 1.44 1.29 -7.92
CA GLY A 50 1.15 0.57 -9.16
C GLY A 50 0.09 1.26 -10.02
N ASP A 51 -0.40 0.52 -10.99
CA ASP A 51 -1.48 0.96 -11.89
C ASP A 51 -2.84 0.39 -11.39
N PRO A 52 -3.87 1.21 -11.11
CA PRO A 52 -5.19 0.74 -10.71
C PRO A 52 -5.88 -0.16 -11.75
N ASP A 53 -5.47 -0.12 -13.03
CA ASP A 53 -5.98 -1.05 -14.05
C ASP A 53 -5.33 -2.44 -14.01
N SER A 54 -4.37 -2.64 -13.10
CA SER A 54 -3.72 -3.94 -12.90
C SER A 54 -4.72 -5.06 -12.60
N PRO A 55 -4.53 -6.27 -13.16
CA PRO A 55 -5.42 -7.40 -12.96
C PRO A 55 -5.37 -7.98 -11.54
N VAL A 56 -4.35 -7.62 -10.74
CA VAL A 56 -4.14 -8.12 -9.38
C VAL A 56 -3.95 -6.97 -8.40
N TYR A 57 -4.80 -6.96 -7.38
CA TYR A 57 -4.73 -6.06 -6.23
C TYR A 57 -4.15 -6.79 -5.02
N LEU A 58 -3.24 -6.14 -4.30
CA LEU A 58 -2.61 -6.63 -3.09
C LEU A 58 -3.02 -5.73 -1.91
N LEU A 59 -3.60 -6.29 -0.86
CA LEU A 59 -4.06 -5.51 0.30
C LEU A 59 -3.14 -5.69 1.51
N SER A 60 -2.62 -4.59 2.07
CA SER A 60 -1.68 -4.58 3.20
C SER A 60 -2.18 -3.69 4.34
N LEU A 61 -1.33 -3.38 5.32
CA LEU A 61 -1.70 -2.62 6.50
C LEU A 61 -1.32 -1.14 6.42
N ASN A 62 -0.02 -0.85 6.50
CA ASN A 62 0.55 0.48 6.38
C ASN A 62 2.00 0.34 5.93
N PRO A 63 2.59 1.39 5.29
CA PRO A 63 3.99 1.35 4.96
C PRO A 63 4.83 1.36 6.24
N GLY A 64 5.85 0.49 6.28
CA GLY A 64 6.74 0.39 7.43
C GLY A 64 7.81 1.46 7.39
N TYR A 65 8.19 2.02 8.54
CA TYR A 65 9.31 2.94 8.64
C TYR A 65 10.60 2.26 9.11
N SER A 66 11.69 2.57 8.40
CA SER A 66 13.07 2.37 8.79
C SER A 66 13.88 3.65 8.53
N SER A 67 15.00 3.84 9.25
CA SER A 67 15.87 5.00 9.01
C SER A 67 16.50 5.04 7.60
N GLY A 68 16.48 3.92 6.87
CA GLY A 68 16.88 3.89 5.47
C GLY A 68 15.94 4.66 4.55
N ASP A 69 14.67 4.82 4.94
CA ASP A 69 13.65 5.49 4.12
C ASP A 69 13.90 7.00 4.04
N ASP A 70 14.45 7.61 5.10
CA ASP A 70 14.78 9.04 5.14
C ASP A 70 15.67 9.49 3.97
N LEU A 71 16.66 8.68 3.63
CA LEU A 71 17.60 9.00 2.56
C LEU A 71 16.94 8.87 1.18
N TRP A 72 16.06 7.89 1.01
CA TRP A 72 15.41 7.63 -0.28
C TRP A 72 14.30 8.63 -0.59
N HIS A 73 13.47 8.98 0.39
CA HIS A 73 12.40 9.98 0.20
C HIS A 73 12.96 11.39 -0.09
N ARG A 74 14.23 11.66 0.23
CA ARG A 74 14.92 12.92 -0.12
C ARG A 74 15.52 12.92 -1.52
N ARG A 75 15.62 11.76 -2.19
CA ARG A 75 16.19 11.69 -3.54
C ARG A 75 15.20 12.27 -4.55
N PRO A 76 15.59 13.26 -5.37
CA PRO A 76 14.65 13.93 -6.27
C PRO A 76 13.96 13.01 -7.27
N ASP A 77 14.67 12.01 -7.79
CA ASP A 77 14.14 11.01 -8.73
C ASP A 77 13.12 10.08 -8.06
N PHE A 78 13.42 9.57 -6.86
CA PHE A 78 12.51 8.72 -6.11
C PHE A 78 11.27 9.48 -5.65
N ALA A 79 11.44 10.69 -5.08
CA ALA A 79 10.34 11.55 -4.66
C ALA A 79 9.43 11.92 -5.83
N LYS A 80 10.02 12.23 -7.01
CA LYS A 80 9.25 12.49 -8.23
C LYS A 80 8.40 11.28 -8.61
N THR A 81 8.97 10.08 -8.69
CA THR A 81 8.21 8.87 -9.06
C THR A 81 7.14 8.53 -8.03
N LEU A 82 7.39 8.76 -6.74
CA LEU A 82 6.38 8.57 -5.69
C LEU A 82 5.19 9.53 -5.90
N LEU A 83 5.46 10.81 -6.18
CA LEU A 83 4.42 11.81 -6.44
C LEU A 83 3.64 11.52 -7.75
N GLU A 84 4.31 11.05 -8.79
CA GLU A 84 3.66 10.55 -10.02
C GLU A 84 2.78 9.34 -9.70
N ASN A 85 3.23 8.42 -8.83
CA ASN A 85 2.44 7.27 -8.42
C ASN A 85 1.16 7.70 -7.68
N LEU A 86 1.25 8.68 -6.78
CA LEU A 86 0.07 9.23 -6.10
C LEU A 86 -0.98 9.81 -7.06
N ARG A 87 -0.59 10.16 -8.29
CA ARG A 87 -1.46 10.66 -9.36
C ARG A 87 -1.84 9.61 -10.39
N HIS A 88 -1.34 8.38 -10.25
CA HIS A 88 -1.44 7.30 -11.26
C HIS A 88 -0.75 7.63 -12.59
N GLU A 89 0.37 8.36 -12.54
CA GLU A 89 1.09 8.89 -13.71
C GLU A 89 2.45 8.20 -13.95
N VAL A 90 2.77 7.13 -13.23
CA VAL A 90 4.07 6.44 -13.41
C VAL A 90 4.09 5.62 -14.69
N GLU A 91 5.06 5.93 -15.55
CA GLU A 91 5.33 5.16 -16.77
C GLU A 91 6.48 4.16 -16.57
N GLY A 92 6.54 3.14 -17.44
CA GLY A 92 7.61 2.13 -17.46
C GLY A 92 7.46 1.06 -16.37
N PHE A 93 7.57 1.44 -15.10
CA PHE A 93 7.43 0.55 -13.93
C PHE A 93 6.39 1.11 -12.96
N PRO A 94 5.07 0.97 -13.22
CA PRO A 94 4.02 1.51 -12.35
C PRO A 94 4.22 1.07 -10.90
N PHE A 95 4.51 -0.22 -10.69
CA PHE A 95 5.03 -0.70 -9.41
C PHE A 95 6.51 -0.35 -9.27
N TYR A 96 6.79 0.90 -8.88
CA TYR A 96 8.13 1.47 -8.98
C TYR A 96 9.20 0.78 -8.11
N PHE A 97 8.83 -0.02 -7.10
CA PHE A 97 9.80 -0.85 -6.36
C PHE A 97 10.45 -1.97 -7.20
N PHE A 98 9.91 -2.28 -8.39
CA PHE A 98 10.56 -3.15 -9.36
C PHE A 98 11.40 -2.39 -10.40
N ASN A 99 11.42 -1.05 -10.37
CA ASN A 99 12.30 -0.26 -11.21
C ASN A 99 13.76 -0.51 -10.80
N PRO A 100 14.65 -0.95 -11.72
CA PRO A 100 16.06 -1.18 -11.42
C PRO A 100 16.79 0.03 -10.80
N GLN A 101 16.36 1.25 -11.13
CA GLN A 101 16.89 2.51 -10.58
C GLN A 101 16.77 2.58 -9.05
N PHE A 102 15.73 1.96 -8.49
CA PHE A 102 15.42 2.00 -7.05
C PHE A 102 15.75 0.68 -6.34
N SER A 103 16.51 -0.21 -6.98
CA SER A 103 16.79 -1.58 -6.50
C SER A 103 17.44 -1.67 -5.11
N GLU A 104 18.13 -0.60 -4.69
CA GLU A 104 18.79 -0.45 -3.38
C GLU A 104 17.91 0.26 -2.33
N SER A 105 16.66 0.61 -2.66
CA SER A 105 15.72 1.17 -1.70
C SER A 105 15.22 0.12 -0.69
N PRO A 106 14.90 0.50 0.56
CA PRO A 106 14.36 -0.43 1.54
C PRO A 106 13.10 -1.15 1.04
N GLY A 107 12.19 -0.41 0.41
CA GLY A 107 10.96 -0.95 -0.20
C GLY A 107 11.25 -1.92 -1.35
N ALA A 108 12.17 -1.59 -2.27
CA ALA A 108 12.57 -2.53 -3.33
C ALA A 108 13.22 -3.79 -2.78
N GLY A 109 14.09 -3.66 -1.77
CA GLY A 109 14.69 -4.80 -1.08
C GLY A 109 13.64 -5.68 -0.38
N TRP A 110 12.60 -5.08 0.21
CA TRP A 110 11.49 -5.79 0.79
C TRP A 110 10.67 -6.54 -0.27
N TRP A 111 10.26 -5.86 -1.34
CA TRP A 111 9.48 -6.45 -2.43
C TRP A 111 10.25 -7.56 -3.13
N ARG A 112 11.55 -7.36 -3.40
CA ARG A 112 12.44 -8.39 -3.95
C ARG A 112 12.35 -9.70 -3.16
N ARG A 113 12.33 -9.63 -1.82
CA ARG A 113 12.20 -10.81 -0.95
C ARG A 113 10.78 -11.37 -0.92
N LYS A 114 9.76 -10.51 -0.85
CA LYS A 114 8.37 -10.94 -0.67
C LYS A 114 7.73 -11.48 -1.94
N SER A 115 8.15 -11.02 -3.12
CA SER A 115 7.63 -11.50 -4.41
C SER A 115 8.64 -12.32 -5.21
N ARG A 116 9.72 -12.84 -4.58
CA ARG A 116 10.79 -13.59 -5.27
C ARG A 116 10.25 -14.64 -6.25
N TRP A 117 9.34 -15.51 -5.79
CA TRP A 117 8.79 -16.57 -6.63
C TRP A 117 8.03 -16.04 -7.85
N LEU A 118 7.26 -14.97 -7.68
CA LEU A 118 6.58 -14.30 -8.79
C LEU A 118 7.57 -13.66 -9.76
N GLN A 119 8.63 -13.03 -9.26
CA GLN A 119 9.68 -12.45 -10.09
C GLN A 119 10.45 -13.51 -10.88
N ASP A 120 10.78 -14.65 -10.26
CA ASP A 120 11.45 -15.77 -10.92
C ASP A 120 10.59 -16.35 -12.06
N GLU A 121 9.26 -16.33 -11.92
CA GLU A 121 8.33 -16.86 -12.92
C GLU A 121 7.88 -15.88 -14.01
N ILE A 122 7.78 -14.58 -13.68
CA ILE A 122 7.13 -13.56 -14.54
C ILE A 122 8.13 -12.49 -14.99
N GLY A 123 9.18 -12.24 -14.21
CA GLY A 123 10.09 -11.12 -14.38
C GLY A 123 9.59 -9.84 -13.70
N ALA A 124 10.51 -9.07 -13.11
CA ALA A 124 10.18 -7.88 -12.32
C ALA A 124 9.48 -6.79 -13.15
N GLU A 125 9.91 -6.56 -14.39
CA GLU A 125 9.27 -5.57 -15.27
C GLU A 125 7.83 -5.93 -15.59
N ALA A 126 7.57 -7.17 -16.05
CA ALA A 126 6.21 -7.62 -16.36
C ALA A 126 5.33 -7.63 -15.10
N LEU A 127 5.90 -7.99 -13.94
CA LEU A 127 5.19 -7.95 -12.66
C LEU A 127 4.81 -6.52 -12.27
N SER A 128 5.65 -5.53 -12.59
CA SER A 128 5.39 -4.12 -12.26
C SER A 128 4.17 -3.51 -12.95
N ARG A 129 3.78 -4.08 -14.09
CA ARG A 129 2.61 -3.66 -14.88
C ARG A 129 1.35 -4.43 -14.52
N LYS A 130 1.43 -5.38 -13.57
CA LYS A 130 0.33 -6.32 -13.27
C LYS A 130 -0.09 -6.33 -11.81
N LEU A 131 0.60 -5.60 -10.96
CA LEU A 131 0.29 -5.49 -9.53
C LEU A 131 -0.12 -4.07 -9.19
N PHE A 132 -1.18 -3.96 -8.40
CA PHE A 132 -1.54 -2.76 -7.66
C PHE A 132 -1.57 -3.08 -6.17
N TRP A 133 -0.79 -2.37 -5.37
CA TRP A 133 -0.73 -2.56 -3.93
C TRP A 133 -1.46 -1.44 -3.23
N VAL A 134 -2.31 -1.77 -2.26
CA VAL A 134 -3.10 -0.80 -1.49
C VAL A 134 -2.83 -1.03 -0.01
N GLU A 135 -2.43 0.05 0.66
CA GLU A 135 -2.28 0.08 2.11
C GLU A 135 -3.59 0.55 2.75
N LEU A 136 -3.98 -0.09 3.85
CA LEU A 136 -5.18 0.32 4.58
C LEU A 136 -5.00 1.71 5.21
N PHE A 137 -3.76 2.01 5.62
CA PHE A 137 -3.38 3.27 6.24
C PHE A 137 -2.15 3.85 5.53
N PRO A 138 -2.18 5.12 5.12
CA PRO A 138 -1.24 5.63 4.12
C PRO A 138 0.11 6.12 4.69
N TYR A 139 0.19 6.43 5.98
CA TYR A 139 1.38 7.03 6.60
C TYR A 139 2.28 5.99 7.26
N HIS A 140 3.59 6.23 7.18
CA HIS A 140 4.61 5.34 7.75
C HIS A 140 4.63 5.38 9.27
N SER A 141 4.93 4.23 9.87
CA SER A 141 5.26 4.10 11.30
C SER A 141 6.17 2.88 11.50
N ASN A 142 6.93 2.82 12.59
CA ASN A 142 7.70 1.60 12.89
C ASN A 142 6.76 0.43 13.17
N ASN A 143 5.71 0.70 13.95
CA ASN A 143 4.66 -0.24 14.27
C ASN A 143 3.30 0.40 14.03
N PHE A 144 2.41 -0.33 13.36
CA PHE A 144 1.04 0.13 13.19
C PHE A 144 0.29 0.18 14.52
N LYS A 145 -0.44 1.27 14.72
CA LYS A 145 -1.45 1.38 15.76
C LYS A 145 -2.67 2.11 15.18
N PRO A 146 -3.88 1.54 15.29
CA PRO A 146 -5.10 2.26 14.89
C PRO A 146 -5.24 3.58 15.65
N ILE A 147 -5.83 4.58 15.01
CA ILE A 147 -6.16 5.82 15.68
C ILE A 147 -7.20 5.52 16.78
N PRO A 148 -7.04 6.06 18.01
CA PRO A 148 -8.03 5.89 19.06
C PRO A 148 -9.42 6.35 18.62
N LYS A 149 -10.46 5.63 19.06
CA LYS A 149 -11.86 5.97 18.78
C LYS A 149 -12.29 7.36 19.25
N SER A 150 -11.56 7.93 20.23
CA SER A 150 -11.77 9.29 20.71
C SER A 150 -11.30 10.36 19.73
N ILE A 151 -10.46 10.01 18.75
CA ILE A 151 -9.94 10.90 17.71
C ILE A 151 -10.63 10.59 16.37
N SER A 152 -10.71 9.30 16.00
CA SER A 152 -11.38 8.85 14.78
C SER A 152 -12.20 7.60 15.06
N SER A 153 -13.50 7.64 14.74
CA SER A 153 -14.48 6.62 15.14
C SER A 153 -14.21 5.23 14.54
N ASP A 154 -13.67 5.20 13.32
CA ASP A 154 -13.27 3.99 12.59
C ASP A 154 -11.80 3.61 12.79
N GLY A 155 -11.03 4.47 13.46
CA GLY A 155 -9.61 4.32 13.74
C GLY A 155 -8.70 4.57 12.53
N LEU A 156 -9.19 5.28 11.51
CA LEU A 156 -8.47 5.64 10.28
C LEU A 156 -8.48 7.16 10.04
N VAL A 157 -7.81 7.59 8.96
CA VAL A 157 -7.85 8.98 8.44
C VAL A 157 -8.78 9.06 7.23
N PRO A 158 -9.40 10.22 6.92
CA PRO A 158 -10.34 10.35 5.81
C PRO A 158 -9.82 9.91 4.43
N SER A 159 -8.55 10.16 4.13
CA SER A 159 -7.95 9.83 2.83
C SER A 159 -7.96 8.35 2.45
N VAL A 160 -8.13 7.44 3.42
CA VAL A 160 -8.25 5.99 3.17
C VAL A 160 -9.44 5.64 2.27
N ALA A 161 -10.47 6.50 2.24
CA ALA A 161 -11.68 6.29 1.46
C ALA A 161 -11.38 6.13 -0.04
N TYR A 162 -10.36 6.82 -0.54
CA TYR A 162 -9.94 6.70 -1.95
C TYR A 162 -9.39 5.31 -2.28
N GLY A 163 -8.45 4.80 -1.48
CA GLY A 163 -7.92 3.44 -1.65
C GLY A 163 -9.02 2.37 -1.53
N MET A 164 -9.95 2.55 -0.59
CA MET A 164 -11.11 1.66 -0.45
C MET A 164 -12.04 1.69 -1.67
N ASN A 165 -12.22 2.86 -2.28
CA ASN A 165 -12.99 3.00 -3.52
C ASN A 165 -12.32 2.24 -4.67
N LEU A 166 -11.00 2.36 -4.84
CA LEU A 166 -10.24 1.60 -5.85
C LEU A 166 -10.39 0.09 -5.67
N VAL A 167 -10.39 -0.39 -4.42
CA VAL A 167 -10.63 -1.82 -4.13
C VAL A 167 -12.05 -2.23 -4.53
N ARG A 168 -13.07 -1.41 -4.25
CA ARG A 168 -14.46 -1.70 -4.66
C ARG A 168 -14.62 -1.71 -6.18
N GLU A 169 -14.01 -0.76 -6.89
CA GLU A 169 -14.00 -0.73 -8.36
C GLU A 169 -13.33 -2.00 -8.91
N ALA A 170 -12.21 -2.42 -8.33
CA ALA A 170 -11.56 -3.67 -8.72
C ALA A 170 -12.44 -4.92 -8.50
N MET A 171 -13.28 -4.91 -7.46
CA MET A 171 -14.27 -5.97 -7.24
C MET A 171 -15.36 -5.97 -8.30
N THR A 172 -15.85 -4.78 -8.68
CA THR A 172 -16.82 -4.63 -9.77
C THR A 172 -16.26 -5.14 -11.10
N ASP A 173 -14.98 -4.88 -11.37
CA ASP A 173 -14.27 -5.33 -12.58
C ASP A 173 -13.88 -6.82 -12.54
N GLY A 174 -14.12 -7.52 -11.42
CA GLY A 174 -13.77 -8.93 -11.27
C GLY A 174 -12.27 -9.19 -11.14
N LYS A 175 -11.45 -8.18 -10.83
CA LYS A 175 -9.98 -8.29 -10.64
C LYS A 175 -9.63 -9.24 -9.48
N LEU A 176 -8.47 -9.88 -9.55
CA LEU A 176 -8.02 -10.76 -8.46
C LEU A 176 -7.53 -9.92 -7.27
N ILE A 177 -8.05 -10.18 -6.08
CA ILE A 177 -7.62 -9.51 -4.84
C ILE A 177 -6.87 -10.51 -3.96
N VAL A 178 -5.70 -10.11 -3.46
CA VAL A 178 -4.87 -10.87 -2.53
C VAL A 178 -4.81 -10.11 -1.20
N ALA A 179 -5.51 -10.60 -0.17
CA ALA A 179 -5.40 -10.01 1.16
C ALA A 179 -4.15 -10.53 1.89
N MET A 180 -3.13 -9.68 2.01
CA MET A 180 -1.83 -10.01 2.60
C MET A 180 -1.78 -9.79 4.10
N ARG A 181 -2.23 -8.62 4.58
CA ARG A 181 -2.23 -8.25 6.00
C ARG A 181 -3.58 -7.71 6.45
N SER A 182 -3.79 -7.74 7.76
CA SER A 182 -4.90 -7.05 8.44
C SER A 182 -6.27 -7.34 7.84
N TRP A 183 -6.49 -8.60 7.46
CA TRP A 183 -7.76 -9.06 6.87
C TRP A 183 -8.99 -8.64 7.69
N SER A 184 -8.92 -8.76 9.03
CA SER A 184 -10.02 -8.36 9.91
C SER A 184 -10.34 -6.86 9.85
N HIS A 185 -9.35 -6.01 9.55
CA HIS A 185 -9.55 -4.58 9.39
C HIS A 185 -10.08 -4.26 7.99
N TRP A 186 -9.50 -4.83 6.94
CA TRP A 186 -10.03 -4.69 5.58
C TRP A 186 -11.50 -5.11 5.49
N LYS A 187 -11.83 -6.28 6.03
CA LYS A 187 -13.21 -6.80 6.09
C LYS A 187 -14.16 -5.91 6.88
N ARG A 188 -13.67 -5.20 7.89
CA ARG A 188 -14.50 -4.25 8.64
C ARG A 188 -14.86 -3.02 7.79
N GLN A 189 -13.92 -2.56 6.97
CA GLN A 189 -14.07 -1.35 6.17
C GLN A 189 -14.73 -1.60 4.81
N ILE A 190 -14.55 -2.80 4.25
CA ILE A 190 -15.17 -3.27 3.01
C ILE A 190 -15.77 -4.66 3.28
N PRO A 191 -16.95 -4.74 3.94
CA PRO A 191 -17.59 -6.01 4.30
C PRO A 191 -17.86 -6.91 3.09
N GLU A 192 -18.05 -6.33 1.91
CA GLU A 192 -18.30 -7.04 0.66
C GLU A 192 -17.13 -7.94 0.23
N LEU A 193 -15.91 -7.69 0.74
CA LEU A 193 -14.75 -8.55 0.48
C LEU A 193 -14.97 -9.99 0.98
N GLU A 194 -15.77 -10.19 2.04
CA GLU A 194 -15.96 -11.51 2.64
C GLU A 194 -16.64 -12.51 1.68
N SER A 195 -17.52 -12.03 0.81
CA SER A 195 -18.22 -12.83 -0.18
C SER A 195 -17.64 -12.69 -1.60
N TYR A 196 -16.55 -11.93 -1.77
CA TYR A 196 -15.98 -11.68 -3.10
C TYR A 196 -15.32 -12.95 -3.69
N PRO A 197 -15.79 -13.46 -4.85
CA PRO A 197 -15.35 -14.76 -5.38
C PRO A 197 -13.89 -14.77 -5.88
N ASN A 198 -13.34 -13.60 -6.20
CA ASN A 198 -11.97 -13.45 -6.66
C ASN A 198 -11.04 -12.92 -5.57
N LEU A 199 -11.36 -13.19 -4.30
CA LEU A 199 -10.45 -12.99 -3.18
C LEU A 199 -9.60 -14.25 -2.94
N ILE A 200 -8.30 -14.06 -2.75
CA ILE A 200 -7.40 -15.04 -2.15
C ILE A 200 -6.71 -14.44 -0.92
N ARG A 201 -6.26 -15.31 -0.01
CA ARG A 201 -5.62 -14.92 1.25
C ARG A 201 -4.28 -15.62 1.41
N LEU A 202 -3.44 -15.07 2.27
CA LEU A 202 -2.24 -15.75 2.72
C LEU A 202 -2.57 -16.71 3.89
N ARG A 203 -1.83 -17.82 3.97
CA ARG A 203 -1.90 -18.77 5.09
C ARG A 203 -1.35 -18.13 6.37
N SER A 204 -0.22 -17.42 6.27
CA SER A 204 0.40 -16.69 7.37
C SER A 204 0.47 -15.19 7.08
N PRO A 205 -0.22 -14.34 7.87
CA PRO A 205 -0.14 -12.89 7.72
C PRO A 205 1.11 -12.27 8.38
N GLN A 206 1.89 -13.06 9.12
CA GLN A 206 3.13 -12.58 9.77
C GLN A 206 4.31 -12.56 8.81
N ASN A 207 4.37 -13.51 7.88
CA ASN A 207 5.35 -13.51 6.79
C ASN A 207 4.62 -13.45 5.45
N VAL A 208 4.42 -12.24 4.95
CA VAL A 208 3.59 -11.95 3.78
C VAL A 208 4.25 -12.29 2.43
N ALA A 209 5.09 -13.32 2.38
CA ALA A 209 5.70 -13.75 1.14
C ALA A 209 4.61 -14.25 0.17
N LEU A 210 4.64 -13.77 -1.07
CA LEU A 210 3.84 -14.23 -2.19
C LEU A 210 4.50 -15.49 -2.78
N SER A 211 4.46 -16.58 -2.01
CA SER A 211 5.09 -17.85 -2.35
C SER A 211 4.05 -18.97 -2.54
N PRO A 212 4.41 -20.07 -3.23
CA PRO A 212 3.51 -21.23 -3.40
C PRO A 212 2.96 -21.78 -2.09
N ASN A 213 3.77 -21.77 -1.03
CA ASN A 213 3.38 -22.31 0.27
C ASN A 213 2.51 -21.36 1.09
N ASN A 214 2.53 -20.05 0.80
CA ASN A 214 1.83 -19.06 1.60
C ASN A 214 0.58 -18.49 0.93
N VAL A 215 0.56 -18.34 -0.39
CA VAL A 215 -0.63 -17.88 -1.12
C VAL A 215 -1.61 -19.04 -1.28
N ILE A 216 -2.82 -18.91 -0.75
CA ILE A 216 -3.88 -19.90 -0.99
C ILE A 216 -4.35 -19.75 -2.43
N GLY A 217 -4.07 -20.76 -3.27
CA GLY A 217 -4.36 -20.70 -4.71
C GLY A 217 -3.30 -19.94 -5.52
N TYR A 218 -2.01 -20.10 -5.18
CA TYR A 218 -0.88 -19.48 -5.88
C TYR A 218 -0.93 -19.64 -7.41
N GLU A 219 -1.40 -20.77 -7.91
CA GLU A 219 -1.50 -21.11 -9.33
C GLU A 219 -2.58 -20.27 -10.03
N LYS A 220 -3.64 -19.89 -9.31
CA LYS A 220 -4.63 -18.92 -9.80
C LYS A 220 -3.98 -17.55 -9.95
N LEU A 221 -3.19 -17.11 -8.96
CA LEU A 221 -2.45 -15.85 -9.00
C LEU A 221 -1.47 -15.82 -10.18
N VAL A 222 -0.60 -16.82 -10.31
CA VAL A 222 0.35 -16.93 -11.43
C VAL A 222 -0.36 -16.94 -12.78
N ARG A 223 -1.48 -17.67 -12.91
CA ARG A 223 -2.25 -17.71 -14.16
C ARG A 223 -2.78 -16.33 -14.55
N VAL A 224 -3.29 -15.55 -13.59
CA VAL A 224 -3.75 -14.18 -13.85
C VAL A 224 -2.58 -13.29 -14.26
N LEU A 225 -1.43 -13.43 -13.59
CA LEU A 225 -0.24 -12.64 -13.89
C LEU A 225 0.47 -13.02 -15.20
N LYS A 226 0.22 -14.21 -15.77
CA LYS A 226 0.78 -14.62 -17.08
C LYS A 226 -0.09 -14.25 -18.27
N LYS A 227 -1.35 -13.88 -18.06
CA LYS A 227 -2.22 -13.30 -19.10
C LYS A 227 -1.77 -11.88 -19.42
#